data_AF-A0A0B1P8U0-F1
#
_entry.id   AF-A0A0B1P8U0-F1
#
_cell.length_a   1.000
_cell.length_b   1.000
_cell.length_c   1.000
_cell.angle_alpha   90.00
_cell.angle_beta   90.00
_cell.angle_gamma   90.00
#
_symmetry.space_group_name_H-M   'P 1'
#
loop_
_entity.id
_entity.type
_entity.pdbx_description
1 polymer ?
#
loop_
_entity_poly.entity_id
_entity_poly.type
_entity_poly.pdbx_seq_one_letter_code
_entity_poly.pdbx_strand_id
1 'polypeptide(L)'
;MPFKGPGIYEIVPFQTPKFSCNSWGGSTNEGEEVKIAERSQPPGQNTLWEVALASGSGADAEYYIINVKNGYFLAATGVTTNITCKHSIPTDPSIRWKLRPATTNGYDVWQVDSLSSYGQLNVRESGQASGTDVISYQISSTDNTKWYFDPVGW
;
A
#
# COMPACT_ATOMS: atom_id res chain seq x y z
N MET A 1 -4.63 10.16 10.41
CA MET A 1 -5.18 11.42 9.83
C MET A 1 -5.84 11.08 8.50
N PRO A 2 -6.77 11.89 7.95
CA PRO A 2 -7.34 11.64 6.62
C PRO A 2 -6.25 11.59 5.56
N PHE A 3 -6.41 10.69 4.58
CA PHE A 3 -5.66 10.77 3.33
C PHE A 3 -6.00 12.11 2.64
N LYS A 4 -4.98 12.89 2.29
CA LYS A 4 -5.16 14.25 1.74
C LYS A 4 -4.76 14.37 0.26
N GLY A 5 -4.63 13.25 -0.44
CA GLY A 5 -4.13 13.21 -1.81
C GLY A 5 -2.63 12.95 -1.87
N PRO A 6 -1.95 13.37 -2.96
CA PRO A 6 -0.54 13.05 -3.17
C PRO A 6 0.40 13.48 -2.04
N GLY A 7 1.47 12.71 -1.82
CA GLY A 7 2.51 12.95 -0.81
C GLY A 7 3.10 11.68 -0.23
N ILE A 8 3.98 11.82 0.77
CA ILE A 8 4.68 10.71 1.42
C ILE A 8 3.92 10.24 2.66
N TYR A 9 3.68 8.93 2.73
CA TYR A 9 2.94 8.29 3.81
C TYR A 9 3.66 7.04 4.34
N GLU A 10 3.42 6.73 5.60
CA GLU A 10 3.39 5.34 6.05
C GLU A 10 2.00 4.76 5.73
N ILE A 11 1.98 3.59 5.08
CA ILE A 11 0.75 2.84 4.82
C ILE A 11 0.62 1.78 5.92
N VAL A 12 -0.39 1.91 6.77
CA VAL A 12 -0.48 1.20 8.06
C VAL A 12 -1.70 0.28 8.09
N PRO A 13 -1.56 -1.03 8.36
CA PRO A 13 -2.69 -1.95 8.40
C PRO A 13 -3.64 -1.61 9.55
N PHE A 14 -4.95 -1.58 9.27
CA PHE A 14 -5.98 -1.20 10.24
C PHE A 14 -5.95 -2.04 11.53
N GLN A 15 -5.79 -3.36 11.38
CA GLN A 15 -5.83 -4.31 12.50
C GLN A 15 -4.58 -4.27 13.37
N THR A 16 -3.46 -3.74 12.88
CA THR A 16 -2.16 -3.78 13.55
C THR A 16 -1.36 -2.48 13.37
N PRO A 17 -1.83 -1.35 13.93
CA PRO A 17 -1.27 -0.02 13.67
C PRO A 17 0.17 0.21 14.18
N LYS A 18 0.73 -0.76 14.93
CA LYS A 18 2.16 -0.81 15.28
C LYS A 18 3.07 -1.20 14.11
N PHE A 19 2.50 -1.65 13.00
CA PHE A 19 3.22 -2.03 11.78
C PHE A 19 2.94 -1.08 10.61
N SER A 20 3.75 -1.17 9.56
CA SER A 20 3.54 -0.47 8.28
C SER A 20 3.99 -1.33 7.10
N CYS A 21 3.50 -1.03 5.90
CA CYS A 21 3.96 -1.64 4.66
C CYS A 21 5.45 -1.36 4.45
N ASN A 22 6.21 -2.42 4.21
CA ASN A 22 7.66 -2.40 4.07
C ASN A 22 8.04 -3.08 2.77
N SER A 23 8.83 -2.41 1.92
CA SER A 23 9.59 -3.09 0.87
C SER A 23 10.66 -3.94 1.54
N TRP A 24 10.40 -5.25 1.62
CA TRP A 24 11.14 -6.18 2.45
C TRP A 24 12.62 -6.21 2.05
N GLY A 25 13.50 -6.46 3.02
CA GLY A 25 14.95 -6.36 2.83
C GLY A 25 15.50 -4.94 2.62
N GLY A 26 14.66 -3.98 2.21
CA GLY A 26 15.06 -2.58 2.01
C GLY A 26 16.13 -2.37 0.93
N SER A 27 16.27 -3.34 0.02
CA SER A 27 17.23 -3.28 -1.07
C SER A 27 16.77 -2.32 -2.18
N THR A 28 17.66 -2.07 -3.12
CA THR A 28 17.39 -1.30 -4.35
C THR A 28 17.13 -2.19 -5.56
N ASN A 29 16.96 -3.50 -5.34
CA ASN A 29 16.65 -4.47 -6.39
C ASN A 29 15.16 -4.46 -6.70
N GLU A 30 14.85 -4.79 -7.95
CA GLU A 30 13.48 -5.00 -8.39
C GLU A 30 12.92 -6.31 -7.80
N GLY A 31 11.61 -6.35 -7.56
CA GLY A 31 10.87 -7.55 -7.18
C GLY A 31 10.78 -7.80 -5.68
N GLU A 32 11.29 -6.87 -4.85
CA GLU A 32 11.18 -6.99 -3.39
C GLU A 32 9.72 -7.13 -2.97
N GLU A 33 9.45 -8.15 -2.17
CA GLU A 33 8.11 -8.40 -1.64
C GLU A 33 7.72 -7.32 -0.63
N VAL A 34 6.42 -7.08 -0.51
CA VAL A 34 5.88 -6.17 0.50
C VAL A 34 5.31 -6.98 1.65
N LYS A 35 5.78 -6.66 2.86
CA LYS A 35 5.31 -7.27 4.11
C LYS A 35 5.00 -6.16 5.11
N ILE A 36 4.26 -6.48 6.17
CA ILE A 36 4.13 -5.55 7.30
C ILE A 36 5.34 -5.69 8.23
N ALA A 37 5.89 -4.58 8.70
CA ALA A 37 7.03 -4.55 9.61
C ALA A 37 6.82 -3.53 10.75
N GLU A 38 7.57 -3.69 11.85
CA GLU A 38 7.57 -2.74 12.97
C GLU A 38 7.87 -1.31 12.51
N ARG A 39 7.00 -0.38 12.92
CA ARG A 39 7.21 1.05 12.68
C ARG A 39 8.40 1.52 13.52
N SER A 40 9.29 2.29 12.91
CA SER A 40 10.41 2.93 13.60
C SER A 40 10.20 4.43 13.71
N GLN A 41 10.92 5.08 14.63
CA GLN A 41 10.95 6.54 14.75
C GLN A 41 12.43 6.99 14.81
N PRO A 42 12.96 7.65 13.76
CA PRO A 42 12.26 8.00 12.51
C PRO A 42 11.93 6.76 11.64
N PRO A 43 10.94 6.85 10.73
CA PRO A 43 10.63 5.79 9.78
C PRO A 43 11.80 5.52 8.82
N GLY A 44 12.04 4.25 8.49
CA GLY A 44 12.98 3.87 7.44
C GLY A 44 12.44 4.22 6.05
N GLN A 45 13.31 4.62 5.11
CA GLN A 45 12.85 4.97 3.75
C GLN A 45 12.11 3.83 3.03
N ASN A 46 12.40 2.56 3.36
CA ASN A 46 11.72 1.41 2.76
C ASN A 46 10.32 1.14 3.34
N THR A 47 9.92 1.84 4.41
CA THR A 47 8.56 1.85 4.94
C THR A 47 7.76 3.07 4.50
N LEU A 48 8.38 3.98 3.74
CA LEU A 48 7.75 5.20 3.24
C LEU A 48 7.34 5.03 1.78
N TRP A 49 6.17 5.57 1.46
CA TRP A 49 5.55 5.46 0.15
C TRP A 49 5.07 6.82 -0.33
N GLU A 50 5.58 7.25 -1.49
CA GLU A 50 5.05 8.38 -2.22
C GLU A 50 3.76 7.94 -2.94
N VAL A 51 2.65 8.58 -2.63
CA VAL A 51 1.40 8.45 -3.37
C VAL A 51 1.37 9.56 -4.40
N ALA A 52 1.42 9.22 -5.69
CA ALA A 52 1.43 10.19 -6.78
C ALA A 52 0.19 10.01 -7.67
N LEU A 53 -0.44 11.12 -8.07
CA LEU A 53 -1.61 11.08 -8.96
C LEU A 53 -1.17 10.58 -10.35
N ALA A 54 -1.75 9.48 -10.81
CA ALA A 54 -1.51 8.89 -12.12
C ALA A 54 -2.50 9.42 -13.17
N SER A 55 -3.78 9.49 -12.81
CA SER A 55 -4.84 10.04 -13.65
C SER A 55 -6.11 10.35 -12.84
N GLY A 56 -7.09 10.98 -13.48
CA GLY A 56 -8.39 11.25 -12.86
C GLY A 56 -8.34 12.31 -11.75
N SER A 57 -9.41 12.38 -10.96
CA SER A 57 -9.54 13.29 -9.81
C SER A 57 -10.66 12.82 -8.89
N GLY A 58 -10.67 13.30 -7.64
CA GLY A 58 -11.71 12.95 -6.66
C GLY A 58 -11.84 11.44 -6.45
N ALA A 59 -13.06 10.91 -6.48
CA ALA A 59 -13.34 9.48 -6.33
C ALA A 59 -12.83 8.61 -7.49
N ASP A 60 -12.57 9.21 -8.65
CA ASP A 60 -12.04 8.54 -9.83
C ASP A 60 -10.52 8.65 -9.97
N ALA A 61 -9.85 9.25 -8.98
CA ALA A 61 -8.40 9.37 -9.00
C ALA A 61 -7.72 7.99 -8.97
N GLU A 62 -6.72 7.85 -9.84
CA GLU A 62 -5.81 6.72 -9.89
C GLU A 62 -4.46 7.17 -9.38
N TYR A 63 -3.79 6.31 -8.60
CA TYR A 63 -2.52 6.63 -7.98
C TYR A 63 -1.46 5.60 -8.33
N TYR A 64 -0.22 6.09 -8.46
CA TYR A 64 0.96 5.30 -8.21
C TYR A 64 1.24 5.31 -6.71
N ILE A 65 1.69 4.19 -6.18
CA ILE A 65 2.25 4.09 -4.83
C ILE A 65 3.70 3.66 -5.01
N ILE A 66 4.64 4.51 -4.66
CA ILE A 66 6.06 4.39 -5.04
C ILE A 66 6.89 4.30 -3.77
N ASN A 67 7.73 3.27 -3.65
CA ASN A 67 8.57 3.15 -2.46
C ASN A 67 9.67 4.23 -2.45
N VAL A 68 9.82 4.94 -1.33
CA VAL A 68 10.78 6.06 -1.23
C VAL A 68 12.23 5.59 -1.26
N LYS A 69 12.53 4.35 -0.84
CA LYS A 69 13.90 3.82 -0.82
C LYS A 69 14.41 3.45 -2.21
N ASN A 70 13.60 2.74 -2.99
CA ASN A 70 14.04 2.15 -4.27
C ASN A 70 13.40 2.78 -5.51
N GLY A 71 12.35 3.61 -5.36
CA GLY A 71 11.66 4.28 -6.46
C GLY A 71 10.79 3.38 -7.33
N TYR A 72 10.62 2.10 -6.98
CA TYR A 72 9.76 1.17 -7.71
C TYR A 72 8.30 1.30 -7.28
N PHE A 73 7.41 0.89 -8.19
CA PHE A 73 5.97 0.90 -7.95
C PHE A 73 5.54 -0.29 -7.10
N LEU A 74 4.63 -0.05 -6.16
CA LEU A 74 3.81 -1.08 -5.53
C LEU A 74 2.95 -1.76 -6.60
N ALA A 75 3.09 -3.06 -6.76
CA ALA A 75 2.50 -3.80 -7.86
C ALA A 75 1.75 -5.05 -7.40
N ALA A 76 0.54 -5.23 -7.93
CA ALA A 76 -0.16 -6.50 -7.87
C ALA A 76 0.41 -7.45 -8.94
N THR A 77 0.84 -8.64 -8.54
CA THR A 77 1.50 -9.59 -9.47
C THR A 77 0.59 -10.73 -9.94
N GLY A 78 -0.62 -10.82 -9.38
CA GLY A 78 -1.58 -11.90 -9.61
C GLY A 78 -2.66 -11.93 -8.53
N VAL A 79 -3.64 -12.83 -8.65
CA VAL A 79 -4.65 -13.03 -7.59
C VAL A 79 -4.06 -13.88 -6.47
N THR A 80 -4.17 -13.43 -5.23
CA THR A 80 -3.65 -14.11 -4.03
C THR A 80 -2.11 -14.22 -3.99
N THR A 81 -1.40 -13.41 -4.78
CA THR A 81 0.06 -13.39 -4.82
C THR A 81 0.62 -12.25 -3.99
N ASN A 82 1.91 -12.34 -3.67
CA ASN A 82 2.61 -11.29 -2.93
C ASN A 82 2.68 -10.02 -3.78
N ILE A 83 2.40 -8.89 -3.13
CA ILE A 83 2.67 -7.56 -3.69
C ILE A 83 4.18 -7.37 -3.74
N THR A 84 4.67 -6.78 -4.82
CA THR A 84 6.09 -6.50 -4.99
C THR A 84 6.34 -5.04 -5.36
N CYS A 85 7.59 -4.62 -5.22
CA CYS A 85 8.10 -3.37 -5.78
C CYS A 85 8.71 -3.66 -7.15
N LYS A 86 8.13 -3.15 -8.25
CA LYS A 86 8.65 -3.42 -9.60
C LYS A 86 8.83 -2.18 -10.47
N HIS A 87 9.69 -2.29 -11.47
CA HIS A 87 9.73 -1.38 -12.60
C HIS A 87 8.60 -1.75 -13.57
N SER A 88 7.88 -0.77 -14.07
CA SER A 88 6.91 -1.00 -15.14
C SER A 88 6.64 0.28 -15.91
N ILE A 89 6.04 0.13 -17.08
CA ILE A 89 5.53 1.26 -17.84
C ILE A 89 4.37 1.92 -17.08
N PRO A 90 4.27 3.26 -17.04
CA PRO A 90 3.25 3.95 -16.24
C PRO A 90 1.79 3.60 -16.61
N THR A 91 1.54 3.01 -17.77
CA THR A 91 0.22 2.57 -18.24
C THR A 91 -0.16 1.15 -17.79
N ASP A 92 0.74 0.41 -17.14
CA ASP A 92 0.44 -0.92 -16.61
C ASP A 92 -0.62 -0.82 -15.50
N PRO A 93 -1.80 -1.44 -15.64
CA PRO A 93 -2.86 -1.35 -14.63
C PRO A 93 -2.49 -2.01 -13.30
N SER A 94 -1.51 -2.92 -13.27
CA SER A 94 -1.11 -3.62 -12.06
C SER A 94 -0.30 -2.75 -11.07
N ILE A 95 0.19 -1.59 -11.51
CA ILE A 95 0.89 -0.59 -10.68
C ILE A 95 0.01 0.64 -10.37
N ARG A 96 -1.25 0.64 -10.84
CA ARG A 96 -2.20 1.71 -10.59
C ARG A 96 -3.23 1.28 -9.57
N TRP A 97 -3.56 2.19 -8.67
CA TRP A 97 -4.42 1.92 -7.54
C TRP A 97 -5.53 2.97 -7.42
N LYS A 98 -6.75 2.54 -7.11
CA LYS A 98 -7.81 3.40 -6.60
C LYS A 98 -7.80 3.36 -5.07
N LEU A 99 -7.89 4.53 -4.45
CA LEU A 99 -8.04 4.65 -3.00
C LEU A 99 -9.50 4.97 -2.69
N ARG A 100 -10.22 4.02 -2.08
CA ARG A 100 -11.62 4.22 -1.66
C ARG A 100 -11.71 4.42 -0.15
N PRO A 101 -12.50 5.40 0.33
CA PRO A 101 -12.85 5.51 1.74
C PRO A 101 -13.55 4.23 2.22
N ALA A 102 -13.17 3.76 3.40
CA ALA A 102 -13.73 2.58 4.06
C ALA A 102 -13.92 2.81 5.57
N THR A 103 -14.36 4.02 5.92
CA THR A 103 -14.55 4.47 7.31
C THR A 103 -15.22 3.40 8.16
N THR A 104 -14.56 3.00 9.23
CA THR A 104 -15.00 1.88 10.09
C THR A 104 -14.93 2.35 11.54
N ASN A 105 -16.03 2.30 12.28
CA ASN A 105 -16.08 2.69 13.71
C ASN A 105 -15.49 4.09 14.00
N GLY A 106 -15.69 5.05 13.09
CA GLY A 106 -15.14 6.41 13.21
C GLY A 106 -13.66 6.55 12.82
N TYR A 107 -12.98 5.45 12.48
CA TYR A 107 -11.62 5.47 11.95
C TYR A 107 -11.63 5.78 10.45
N ASP A 108 -10.76 6.72 10.06
CA ASP A 108 -10.53 7.09 8.67
C ASP A 108 -9.50 6.13 8.04
N VAL A 109 -10.03 5.10 7.40
CA VAL A 109 -9.26 4.03 6.74
C VAL A 109 -9.74 3.86 5.31
N TRP A 110 -8.84 3.32 4.50
CA TRP A 110 -8.96 3.27 3.06
C TRP A 110 -8.72 1.86 2.54
N GLN A 111 -9.37 1.54 1.43
CA GLN A 111 -9.09 0.36 0.63
C GLN A 111 -8.24 0.76 -0.57
N VAL A 112 -7.35 -0.13 -0.97
CA VAL A 112 -6.35 0.12 -2.02
C VAL A 112 -6.60 -0.91 -3.12
N ASP A 113 -7.44 -0.54 -4.09
CA ASP A 113 -7.94 -1.43 -5.14
C ASP A 113 -7.04 -1.33 -6.38
N SER A 114 -6.53 -2.44 -6.88
CA SER A 114 -5.76 -2.47 -8.12
C SER A 114 -6.69 -2.16 -9.30
N LEU A 115 -6.17 -1.44 -10.31
CA LEU A 115 -6.86 -1.29 -11.59
C LEU A 115 -6.80 -2.55 -12.45
N SER A 116 -5.90 -3.48 -12.14
CA SER A 116 -5.91 -4.81 -12.74
C SER A 116 -7.01 -5.67 -12.14
N SER A 117 -7.26 -6.84 -12.72
CA SER A 117 -8.19 -7.83 -12.16
C SER A 117 -7.65 -8.56 -10.92
N TYR A 118 -6.51 -8.14 -10.35
CA TYR A 118 -5.84 -8.83 -9.26
C TYR A 118 -6.42 -8.52 -7.87
N GLY A 119 -7.34 -7.57 -7.77
CA GLY A 119 -8.11 -7.28 -6.56
C GLY A 119 -7.54 -6.08 -5.78
N GLN A 120 -7.40 -6.21 -4.46
CA GLN A 120 -7.01 -5.12 -3.55
C GLN A 120 -5.88 -5.53 -2.60
N LEU A 121 -5.24 -4.54 -1.98
CA LEU A 121 -4.21 -4.72 -0.98
C LEU A 121 -4.78 -5.38 0.29
N ASN A 122 -4.13 -6.46 0.75
CA ASN A 122 -4.61 -7.28 1.86
C ASN A 122 -3.45 -7.79 2.72
N VAL A 123 -3.60 -7.75 4.04
CA VAL A 123 -2.72 -8.48 4.96
C VAL A 123 -3.14 -9.94 4.99
N ARG A 124 -2.26 -10.84 4.51
CA ARG A 124 -2.57 -12.26 4.37
C ARG A 124 -3.13 -12.82 5.67
N GLU A 125 -4.31 -13.45 5.57
CA GLU A 125 -4.99 -14.15 6.67
C GLU A 125 -5.23 -13.29 7.92
N SER A 126 -5.22 -11.95 7.79
CA SER A 126 -5.28 -11.03 8.95
C SER A 126 -4.10 -11.22 9.93
N GLY A 127 -2.94 -11.67 9.42
CA GLY A 127 -1.76 -11.91 10.24
C GLY A 127 -1.31 -10.65 10.99
N GLN A 128 -0.88 -10.85 12.25
CA GLN A 128 -0.55 -9.77 13.18
C GLN A 128 0.91 -9.81 13.64
N ALA A 129 1.78 -10.42 12.84
CA ALA A 129 3.21 -10.51 13.10
C ALA A 129 4.01 -9.70 12.08
N SER A 130 5.17 -9.19 12.48
CA SER A 130 6.14 -8.62 11.55
C SER A 130 6.55 -9.69 10.53
N GLY A 131 6.71 -9.31 9.27
CA GLY A 131 6.95 -10.23 8.16
C GLY A 131 5.70 -10.93 7.63
N THR A 132 4.49 -10.58 8.08
CA THR A 132 3.27 -11.06 7.41
C THR A 132 3.19 -10.46 6.00
N ASP A 133 2.96 -11.32 5.01
CA ASP A 133 2.87 -10.91 3.61
C ASP A 133 1.69 -9.97 3.37
N VAL A 134 1.94 -8.96 2.53
CA VAL A 134 0.90 -8.16 1.89
C VAL A 134 0.67 -8.73 0.50
N ILE A 135 -0.59 -9.06 0.21
CA ILE A 135 -1.00 -9.74 -1.02
C ILE A 135 -2.04 -8.91 -1.78
N SER A 136 -2.15 -9.16 -3.08
CA SER A 136 -3.34 -8.80 -3.85
C SER A 136 -4.41 -9.88 -3.63
N TYR A 137 -5.61 -9.50 -3.20
CA TYR A 137 -6.69 -10.44 -2.91
C TYR A 137 -8.04 -9.91 -3.38
N GLN A 138 -9.05 -10.78 -3.48
CA GLN A 138 -10.39 -10.38 -3.92
C GLN A 138 -10.92 -9.14 -3.16
N ILE A 139 -11.60 -8.25 -3.87
CA ILE A 139 -12.21 -7.05 -3.28
C ILE A 139 -13.29 -7.50 -2.28
N SER A 140 -13.16 -7.02 -1.05
CA SER A 140 -14.05 -7.30 0.08
C SER A 140 -13.99 -6.14 1.07
N SER A 141 -14.83 -6.13 2.10
CA SER A 141 -14.83 -5.10 3.16
C SER A 141 -14.21 -5.56 4.49
N THR A 142 -13.42 -6.66 4.47
CA THR A 142 -12.82 -7.23 5.68
C THR A 142 -11.73 -6.34 6.26
N ASP A 143 -11.48 -6.43 7.56
CA ASP A 143 -10.60 -5.50 8.26
C ASP A 143 -9.13 -5.58 7.80
N ASN A 144 -8.66 -6.74 7.36
CA ASN A 144 -7.32 -6.92 6.79
C ASN A 144 -7.12 -6.28 5.40
N THR A 145 -8.12 -5.57 4.88
CA THR A 145 -8.06 -4.85 3.59
C THR A 145 -8.05 -3.34 3.78
N LYS A 146 -8.09 -2.89 5.04
CA LYS A 146 -8.21 -1.48 5.42
C LYS A 146 -6.86 -0.95 5.89
N TRP A 147 -6.54 0.26 5.46
CA TRP A 147 -5.24 0.88 5.66
C TRP A 147 -5.40 2.32 6.12
N TYR A 148 -4.62 2.74 7.10
CA TYR A 148 -4.38 4.16 7.36
C TYR A 148 -3.29 4.67 6.43
N PHE A 149 -3.39 5.95 6.07
CA PHE A 149 -2.35 6.70 5.38
C PHE A 149 -1.86 7.79 6.33
N ASP A 150 -0.78 7.51 7.06
CA ASP A 150 -0.21 8.44 8.03
C ASP A 150 0.83 9.33 7.32
N PRO A 151 0.57 10.65 7.17
CA PRO A 151 1.47 11.53 6.45
C PRO A 151 2.78 11.73 7.21
N VAL A 152 3.89 11.72 6.49
CA VAL A 152 5.20 12.08 7.05
C VAL A 152 5.49 13.54 6.72
N GLY A 153 5.41 14.40 7.74
CA GLY A 153 5.87 15.78 7.64
C GLY A 153 7.40 15.83 7.72
N TRP A 154 8.01 16.55 6.79
CA TRP A 154 9.42 16.97 6.91
C TRP A 154 9.50 18.30 7.64
#